data_AF-A0A532D5W4-F1
#
_entry.id   AF-A0A532D5W4-F1
#
_cell.length_a   1.000
_cell.length_b   1.000
_cell.length_c   1.000
_cell.angle_alpha   90.00
_cell.angle_beta   90.00
_cell.angle_gamma   90.00
#
_symmetry.space_group_name_H-M   'P 1'
#
loop_
_entity.id
_entity.type
_entity.pdbx_description
1 polymer ?
#
loop_
_entity_poly.entity_id
_entity_poly.type
_entity_poly.pdbx_seq_one_letter_code
_entity_poly.pdbx_strand_id
1 'polypeptide(L)'
;FPNRRFNINIKSNDPKEGEMLAAWLATLTPAERANLTVYGGDRPIEAVWAALPDMHTLSRASLTRCILGYAALGWSGYIPDACRQGTFHIPVNVAKWMWGWPDRFLDRMDSVGSRVYLLGPYSGGGFSQGLDDPASINQLPDDYSGGISTDPLDLVMPAVKRRFAPPV
;
A
#
# COMPACT_ATOMS: atom_id res chain seq x y z
N PHE A 1 11.06 9.46 15.43
CA PHE A 1 10.92 9.61 13.96
C PHE A 1 9.56 10.21 13.60
N PRO A 2 9.27 11.47 13.96
CA PRO A 2 7.93 12.05 13.75
C PRO A 2 7.58 12.29 12.26
N ASN A 3 8.58 12.31 11.38
CA ASN A 3 8.42 12.67 9.97
C ASN A 3 8.59 11.47 9.02
N ARG A 4 8.41 10.24 9.51
CA ARG A 4 8.56 9.02 8.70
C ARG A 4 7.30 8.17 8.82
N ARG A 5 6.97 7.47 7.73
CA ARG A 5 5.85 6.53 7.70
C ARG A 5 6.32 5.17 8.23
N PHE A 6 5.47 4.50 9.01
CA PHE A 6 5.75 3.17 9.57
C PHE A 6 4.61 2.20 9.31
N ASN A 7 4.97 0.95 9.01
CA ASN A 7 4.04 -0.16 8.86
C ASN A 7 4.12 -1.05 10.11
N ILE A 8 2.97 -1.33 10.73
CA ILE A 8 2.82 -2.19 11.90
C ILE A 8 2.16 -3.49 11.46
N ASN A 9 2.88 -4.61 11.59
CA ASN A 9 2.38 -5.93 11.19
C ASN A 9 1.75 -6.67 12.38
N ILE A 10 0.46 -6.97 12.31
CA ILE A 10 -0.18 -7.94 13.21
C ILE A 10 0.03 -9.34 12.61
N LYS A 11 0.86 -10.14 13.27
CA LYS A 11 1.31 -11.44 12.75
C LYS A 11 0.25 -12.53 12.88
N SER A 12 -0.61 -12.46 13.89
CA SER A 12 -1.70 -13.42 14.07
C SER A 12 -2.96 -12.98 13.30
N ASN A 13 -3.99 -13.83 13.33
CA ASN A 13 -5.33 -13.48 12.86
C ASN A 13 -6.33 -13.40 14.04
N ASP A 14 -5.82 -13.11 15.24
CA ASP A 14 -6.65 -12.91 16.44
C ASP A 14 -7.20 -11.47 16.44
N PRO A 15 -8.54 -11.27 16.41
CA PRO A 15 -9.11 -9.93 16.50
C PRO A 15 -8.70 -9.19 17.78
N LYS A 16 -8.36 -9.89 18.86
CA LYS A 16 -8.00 -9.25 20.13
C LYS A 16 -6.72 -8.42 20.05
N GLU A 17 -5.74 -8.88 19.26
CA GLU A 17 -4.53 -8.10 19.00
C GLU A 17 -4.85 -6.78 18.27
N GLY A 18 -5.80 -6.83 17.33
CA GLY A 18 -6.30 -5.65 16.63
C GLY A 18 -6.99 -4.66 17.57
N GLU A 19 -7.89 -5.14 18.44
CA GLU A 19 -8.55 -4.31 19.45
C GLU A 19 -7.56 -3.64 20.40
N MET A 20 -6.57 -4.39 20.90
CA MET A 20 -5.55 -3.88 21.81
C MET A 20 -4.67 -2.82 21.13
N LEU A 21 -4.27 -3.06 19.89
CA LEU A 21 -3.51 -2.08 19.12
C LEU A 21 -4.34 -0.84 18.83
N ALA A 22 -5.61 -1.00 18.46
CA ALA A 22 -6.52 0.12 18.21
C ALA A 22 -6.70 1.00 19.46
N ALA A 23 -6.85 0.39 20.64
CA ALA A 23 -6.94 1.11 21.90
C ALA A 23 -5.70 1.96 22.17
N TRP A 24 -4.50 1.45 21.88
CA TRP A 24 -3.26 2.23 21.98
C TRP A 24 -3.18 3.34 20.92
N LEU A 25 -3.49 3.03 19.65
CA LEU A 25 -3.48 4.00 18.55
C LEU A 25 -4.46 5.15 18.76
N ALA A 26 -5.57 4.92 19.47
CA ALA A 26 -6.55 5.95 19.82
C ALA A 26 -5.98 7.03 20.74
N THR A 27 -4.87 6.75 21.45
CA THR A 27 -4.16 7.74 22.29
C THR A 27 -3.31 8.72 21.49
N LEU A 28 -3.03 8.41 20.23
CA LEU A 28 -2.26 9.26 19.32
C LEU A 28 -3.17 10.33 18.69
N THR A 29 -2.57 11.44 18.27
CA THR A 29 -3.28 12.44 17.47
C THR A 29 -3.58 11.91 16.06
N PRO A 30 -4.59 12.45 15.36
CA PRO A 30 -4.85 12.09 13.96
C PRO A 30 -3.63 12.28 13.05
N ALA A 31 -2.81 13.31 13.29
CA ALA A 31 -1.58 13.56 12.53
C ALA A 31 -0.51 12.48 12.75
N GLU A 32 -0.37 11.97 13.97
CA GLU A 32 0.53 10.85 14.26
C GLU A 32 0.03 9.56 13.64
N ARG A 33 -1.28 9.26 13.77
CA ARG A 33 -1.93 8.10 13.12
C ARG A 33 -1.80 8.15 11.61
N ALA A 34 -1.87 9.34 11.01
CA ALA A 34 -1.68 9.50 9.59
C ALA A 34 -0.30 9.01 9.11
N ASN A 35 0.74 8.95 9.94
CA ASN A 35 2.03 8.38 9.54
C ASN A 35 2.13 6.86 9.72
N LEU A 36 1.10 6.23 10.27
CA LEU A 36 1.07 4.80 10.56
C LEU A 36 0.17 4.06 9.57
N THR A 37 0.58 2.85 9.23
CA THR A 37 -0.25 1.86 8.52
C THR A 37 -0.27 0.59 9.36
N VAL A 38 -1.42 -0.01 9.57
CA VAL A 38 -1.55 -1.33 10.22
C VAL A 38 -1.90 -2.36 9.17
N TYR A 39 -1.18 -3.47 9.14
CA TYR A 39 -1.43 -4.56 8.19
C TYR A 39 -1.33 -5.93 8.84
N GLY A 40 -2.04 -6.91 8.29
CA GLY A 40 -2.10 -8.24 8.89
C GLY A 40 -3.27 -9.10 8.41
N GLY A 41 -3.68 -10.04 9.25
CA GLY A 41 -4.86 -10.88 9.02
C GLY A 41 -6.16 -10.07 8.95
N ASP A 42 -7.17 -10.59 8.25
CA ASP A 42 -8.42 -9.86 8.00
C ASP A 42 -9.15 -9.48 9.30
N ARG A 43 -9.18 -10.38 10.30
CA ARG A 43 -9.92 -10.16 11.56
C ARG A 43 -9.33 -9.04 12.44
N PRO A 44 -8.02 -9.01 12.74
CA PRO A 44 -7.45 -7.90 13.51
C PRO A 44 -7.49 -6.58 12.76
N ILE A 45 -7.35 -6.60 11.43
CA ILE A 45 -7.43 -5.38 10.63
C ILE A 45 -8.83 -4.79 10.59
N GLU A 46 -9.85 -5.64 10.48
CA GLU A 46 -11.25 -5.21 10.61
C GLU A 46 -11.53 -4.60 11.98
N ALA A 47 -11.00 -5.19 13.06
CA ALA A 47 -11.11 -4.62 14.40
C ALA A 47 -10.46 -3.24 14.53
N VAL A 48 -9.26 -3.05 13.94
CA VAL A 48 -8.58 -1.74 13.92
C VAL A 48 -9.38 -0.72 13.12
N TRP A 49 -9.84 -1.08 11.92
CA TRP A 49 -10.60 -0.16 11.06
C TRP A 49 -11.96 0.22 11.67
N ALA A 50 -12.66 -0.72 12.30
CA ALA A 50 -13.93 -0.45 12.96
C ALA A 50 -13.79 0.52 14.14
N ALA A 51 -12.70 0.43 14.90
CA ALA A 51 -12.42 1.31 16.04
C ALA A 51 -11.86 2.67 15.60
N LEU A 52 -11.04 2.70 14.53
CA LEU A 52 -10.36 3.89 14.03
C LEU A 52 -10.47 3.95 12.49
N PRO A 53 -11.60 4.42 11.95
CA PRO A 53 -11.82 4.47 10.50
C PRO A 53 -10.84 5.39 9.74
N ASP A 54 -10.16 6.30 10.44
CA ASP A 54 -9.14 7.20 9.89
C ASP A 54 -7.75 6.55 9.73
N MET A 55 -7.57 5.33 10.24
CA MET A 55 -6.31 4.59 10.11
C MET A 55 -6.10 4.06 8.70
N HIS A 56 -4.85 4.13 8.23
CA HIS A 56 -4.47 3.39 7.04
C HIS A 56 -4.34 1.91 7.38
N THR A 57 -5.09 1.07 6.69
CA THR A 57 -5.06 -0.37 6.93
C THR A 57 -4.83 -1.19 5.67
N LEU A 58 -4.30 -2.41 5.84
CA LEU A 58 -4.10 -3.38 4.77
C LEU A 58 -4.38 -4.80 5.27
N SER A 59 -5.34 -5.47 4.64
CA SER A 59 -5.54 -6.91 4.76
C SER A 59 -5.75 -7.50 3.37
N ARG A 60 -5.73 -8.83 3.26
CA ARG A 60 -5.99 -9.50 1.99
C ARG A 60 -7.41 -9.22 1.51
N ALA A 61 -8.40 -9.25 2.42
CA ALA A 61 -9.79 -8.95 2.10
C ALA A 61 -9.97 -7.50 1.63
N SER A 62 -9.38 -6.51 2.32
CA SER A 62 -9.52 -5.10 1.90
C SER A 62 -8.87 -4.83 0.54
N LEU A 63 -7.66 -5.35 0.32
CA LEU A 63 -6.97 -5.29 -0.97
C LEU A 63 -7.81 -5.93 -2.09
N THR A 64 -8.35 -7.13 -1.84
CA THR A 64 -9.17 -7.86 -2.82
C THR A 64 -10.43 -7.08 -3.18
N ARG A 65 -11.15 -6.54 -2.19
CA ARG A 65 -12.36 -5.73 -2.42
C ARG A 65 -12.06 -4.48 -3.24
N CYS A 66 -10.98 -3.77 -2.91
CA CYS A 66 -10.55 -2.61 -3.68
C CYS A 66 -10.18 -2.97 -5.13
N ILE A 67 -9.29 -3.96 -5.33
CA ILE A 67 -8.83 -4.34 -6.66
C ILE A 67 -9.98 -4.84 -7.54
N LEU A 68 -10.86 -5.71 -7.03
CA LEU A 68 -12.00 -6.21 -7.80
C LEU A 68 -12.99 -5.10 -8.16
N GLY A 69 -13.31 -4.22 -7.21
CA GLY A 69 -14.18 -3.07 -7.46
C GLY A 69 -13.57 -2.11 -8.47
N TYR A 70 -12.26 -1.83 -8.36
CA TYR A 70 -11.56 -0.94 -9.26
C TYR A 70 -11.38 -1.56 -10.66
N ALA A 71 -11.18 -2.87 -10.77
CA ALA A 71 -11.15 -3.55 -12.06
C ALA A 71 -12.50 -3.44 -12.79
N ALA A 72 -13.61 -3.56 -12.05
CA ALA A 72 -14.96 -3.48 -12.61
C ALA A 72 -15.39 -2.05 -12.99
N LEU A 73 -15.01 -1.05 -12.18
CA LEU A 73 -15.55 0.32 -12.27
C LEU A 73 -14.50 1.39 -12.61
N GLY A 74 -13.21 1.09 -12.53
CA GLY A 74 -12.13 2.08 -12.68
C GLY A 74 -12.03 2.70 -14.07
N TRP A 75 -12.60 2.06 -15.09
CA TRP A 75 -12.72 2.61 -16.44
C TRP A 75 -13.62 3.86 -16.49
N SER A 76 -14.62 3.97 -15.60
CA SER A 76 -15.49 5.16 -15.49
C SER A 76 -14.88 6.28 -14.66
N GLY A 77 -13.73 6.02 -14.02
CA GLY A 77 -13.12 6.93 -13.04
C GLY A 77 -13.66 6.78 -11.62
N TYR A 78 -14.60 5.87 -11.39
CA TYR A 78 -15.10 5.58 -10.05
C TYR A 78 -14.05 4.89 -9.16
N ILE A 79 -13.95 5.32 -7.92
CA ILE A 79 -13.08 4.72 -6.89
C ILE A 79 -13.99 4.08 -5.83
N PRO A 80 -13.94 2.74 -5.66
CA PRO A 80 -14.71 2.06 -4.62
C PRO A 80 -14.38 2.56 -3.22
N ASP A 81 -15.37 2.57 -2.32
CA ASP A 81 -15.13 2.96 -0.92
C ASP A 81 -14.13 2.05 -0.21
N ALA A 82 -14.07 0.77 -0.60
CA ALA A 82 -13.06 -0.18 -0.14
C ALA A 82 -11.62 0.24 -0.49
N CYS A 83 -11.44 1.17 -1.43
CA CYS A 83 -10.15 1.71 -1.80
C CYS A 83 -9.74 2.94 -1.00
N ARG A 84 -10.59 3.54 -0.15
CA ARG A 84 -10.29 4.79 0.57
C ARG A 84 -9.43 4.54 1.80
N GLN A 85 -8.47 5.43 2.08
CA GLN A 85 -7.53 5.32 3.20
C GLN A 85 -6.86 3.94 3.33
N GLY A 86 -6.72 3.22 2.22
CA GLY A 86 -6.10 1.91 2.18
C GLY A 86 -4.60 2.04 1.98
N THR A 87 -3.84 1.08 2.50
CA THR A 87 -2.50 0.81 1.98
C THR A 87 -2.57 -0.45 1.13
N PHE A 88 -2.01 -0.43 -0.08
CA PHE A 88 -2.08 -1.51 -1.03
C PHE A 88 -0.70 -1.93 -1.46
N HIS A 89 -0.41 -3.22 -1.31
CA HIS A 89 0.80 -3.83 -1.84
C HIS A 89 0.43 -4.57 -3.13
N ILE A 90 0.80 -3.99 -4.27
CA ILE A 90 0.38 -4.47 -5.59
C ILE A 90 1.60 -5.06 -6.31
N PRO A 91 1.54 -6.33 -6.73
CA PRO A 91 2.59 -6.91 -7.56
C PRO A 91 2.80 -6.14 -8.86
N VAL A 92 4.05 -5.88 -9.23
CA VAL A 92 4.39 -5.08 -10.43
C VAL A 92 3.79 -5.65 -11.72
N ASN A 93 3.71 -6.96 -11.84
CA ASN A 93 3.11 -7.63 -13.01
C ASN A 93 1.57 -7.56 -13.06
N VAL A 94 0.92 -7.22 -11.93
CA VAL A 94 -0.53 -7.00 -11.83
C VAL A 94 -0.87 -5.52 -12.04
N ALA A 95 -0.04 -4.61 -11.52
CA ALA A 95 -0.28 -3.17 -11.53
C ALA A 95 -0.52 -2.61 -12.94
N LYS A 96 0.20 -3.12 -13.95
CA LYS A 96 0.05 -2.73 -15.36
C LYS A 96 -1.35 -2.92 -15.96
N TRP A 97 -2.21 -3.71 -15.31
CA TRP A 97 -3.58 -3.97 -15.74
C TRP A 97 -4.60 -3.05 -15.07
N MET A 98 -4.18 -2.20 -14.14
CA MET A 98 -5.08 -1.25 -13.49
C MET A 98 -5.46 -0.12 -14.45
N TRP A 99 -6.74 0.22 -14.49
CA TRP A 99 -7.23 1.34 -15.30
C TRP A 99 -6.48 2.62 -14.97
N GLY A 100 -5.82 3.20 -15.97
CA GLY A 100 -5.06 4.44 -15.83
C GLY A 100 -3.65 4.26 -15.26
N TRP A 101 -3.13 3.04 -15.19
CA TRP A 101 -1.74 2.81 -14.78
C TRP A 101 -0.73 3.52 -15.71
N PRO A 102 0.34 4.12 -15.17
CA PRO A 102 0.60 4.36 -13.74
C PRO A 102 -0.12 5.61 -13.20
N ASP A 103 0.00 6.75 -13.88
CA ASP A 103 -0.32 8.09 -13.36
C ASP A 103 -1.74 8.22 -12.83
N ARG A 104 -2.73 8.03 -13.70
CA ARG A 104 -4.13 8.23 -13.33
C ARG A 104 -4.55 7.28 -12.21
N PHE A 105 -4.02 6.06 -12.20
CA PHE A 105 -4.30 5.13 -11.11
C PHE A 105 -3.72 5.64 -9.79
N LEU A 106 -2.44 6.05 -9.79
CA LEU A 106 -1.76 6.54 -8.60
C LEU A 106 -2.41 7.84 -8.09
N ASP A 107 -2.73 8.79 -8.96
CA ASP A 107 -3.43 10.03 -8.63
C ASP A 107 -4.81 9.76 -8.01
N ARG A 108 -5.54 8.79 -8.55
CA ARG A 108 -6.85 8.39 -8.01
C ARG A 108 -6.70 7.81 -6.61
N MET A 109 -5.76 6.91 -6.39
CA MET A 109 -5.52 6.34 -5.07
C MET A 109 -5.09 7.42 -4.06
N ASP A 110 -4.20 8.33 -4.47
CA ASP A 110 -3.76 9.46 -3.62
C ASP A 110 -4.93 10.39 -3.28
N SER A 111 -5.82 10.68 -4.24
CA SER A 111 -7.00 11.54 -4.03
C SER A 111 -7.98 11.03 -2.96
N VAL A 112 -7.94 9.74 -2.65
CA VAL A 112 -8.75 9.11 -1.58
C VAL A 112 -7.93 8.74 -0.34
N GLY A 113 -6.71 9.30 -0.23
CA GLY A 113 -5.81 9.08 0.89
C GLY A 113 -5.17 7.71 0.92
N SER A 114 -5.12 7.00 -0.22
CA SER A 114 -4.59 5.64 -0.29
C SER A 114 -3.16 5.60 -0.76
N ARG A 115 -2.43 4.61 -0.25
CA ARG A 115 -1.00 4.42 -0.51
C ARG A 115 -0.81 3.17 -1.34
N VAL A 116 -0.11 3.29 -2.45
CA VAL A 116 0.25 2.15 -3.28
C VAL A 116 1.74 1.89 -3.15
N TYR A 117 2.09 0.66 -2.81
CA TYR A 117 3.45 0.15 -2.85
C TYR A 117 3.56 -0.99 -3.86
N LEU A 118 4.52 -0.91 -4.77
CA LEU A 118 4.83 -2.02 -5.66
C LEU A 118 5.60 -3.11 -4.92
N LEU A 119 5.16 -4.35 -5.17
CA LEU A 119 5.85 -5.58 -4.80
C LEU A 119 6.55 -6.20 -5.99
N GLY A 120 7.39 -7.19 -5.72
CA GLY A 120 7.90 -8.10 -6.73
C GLY A 120 6.78 -8.79 -7.52
N PRO A 121 7.11 -9.39 -8.68
CA PRO A 121 6.11 -10.03 -9.53
C PRO A 121 5.44 -11.20 -8.80
N TYR A 122 4.11 -11.26 -8.88
CA TYR A 122 3.35 -12.36 -8.31
C TYR A 122 3.60 -13.65 -9.12
N SER A 123 4.05 -14.70 -8.44
CA SER A 123 4.43 -16.00 -9.02
C SER A 123 3.60 -17.18 -8.48
N GLY A 124 2.46 -16.92 -7.85
CA GLY A 124 1.56 -17.96 -7.33
C GLY A 124 1.70 -18.26 -5.84
N GLY A 125 2.46 -17.46 -5.08
CA GLY A 125 2.56 -17.54 -3.63
C GLY A 125 3.19 -16.27 -3.01
N GLY A 126 2.88 -16.01 -1.73
CA GLY A 126 3.43 -14.87 -0.96
C GLY A 126 2.78 -13.50 -1.27
N PHE A 127 2.32 -12.80 -0.24
CA PHE A 127 1.75 -11.44 -0.34
C PHE A 127 2.76 -10.33 0.04
N SER A 128 4.05 -10.65 0.17
CA SER A 128 5.02 -9.74 0.79
C SER A 128 6.40 -9.74 0.15
N GLN A 129 6.60 -10.35 -1.03
CA GLN A 129 7.91 -10.31 -1.68
C GLN A 129 8.19 -8.90 -2.19
N GLY A 130 9.33 -8.33 -1.78
CA GLY A 130 9.79 -7.03 -2.24
C GLY A 130 10.14 -7.01 -3.72
N LEU A 131 10.17 -5.81 -4.29
CA LEU A 131 10.76 -5.54 -5.60
C LEU A 131 12.28 -5.41 -5.43
N ASP A 132 12.94 -6.55 -5.32
CA ASP A 132 14.31 -6.64 -4.81
C ASP A 132 15.39 -6.61 -5.90
N ASP A 133 14.99 -6.77 -7.16
CA ASP A 133 15.90 -6.71 -8.30
C ASP A 133 16.06 -5.26 -8.81
N PRO A 134 17.27 -4.68 -8.75
CA PRO A 134 17.52 -3.34 -9.27
C PRO A 134 17.20 -3.18 -10.76
N ALA A 135 17.28 -4.24 -11.57
CA ALA A 135 16.93 -4.17 -12.99
C ALA A 135 15.43 -3.98 -13.21
N SER A 136 14.60 -4.46 -12.29
CA SER A 136 13.15 -4.27 -12.31
C SER A 136 12.74 -2.80 -12.13
N ILE A 137 13.56 -1.98 -11.46
CA ILE A 137 13.34 -0.53 -11.33
C ILE A 137 13.39 0.17 -12.68
N ASN A 138 14.28 -0.27 -13.58
CA ASN A 138 14.40 0.32 -14.92
C ASN A 138 13.19 0.02 -15.82
N GLN A 139 12.35 -0.96 -15.44
CA GLN A 139 11.14 -1.31 -16.16
C GLN A 139 9.91 -0.54 -15.66
N LEU A 140 10.06 0.25 -14.59
CA LEU A 140 8.99 1.13 -14.13
C LEU A 140 8.78 2.28 -15.13
N PRO A 141 7.53 2.72 -15.31
CA PRO A 141 7.22 3.90 -16.12
C PRO A 141 7.99 5.16 -15.66
N ASP A 142 8.24 6.09 -16.59
CA ASP A 142 9.02 7.31 -16.33
C ASP A 142 8.43 8.21 -15.24
N ASP A 143 7.11 8.23 -15.17
CA ASP A 143 6.26 9.07 -14.34
C ASP A 143 5.83 8.38 -13.03
N TYR A 144 6.39 7.20 -12.74
CA TYR A 144 6.02 6.42 -11.56
C TYR A 144 6.26 7.18 -10.24
N SER A 145 5.17 7.48 -9.54
CA SER A 145 5.15 8.26 -8.28
C SER A 145 4.81 7.43 -7.04
N GLY A 146 4.57 6.12 -7.20
CA GLY A 146 4.18 5.21 -6.11
C GLY A 146 5.34 4.79 -5.20
N GLY A 147 5.01 4.11 -4.10
CA GLY A 147 6.01 3.56 -3.20
C GLY A 147 6.60 2.23 -3.69
N ILE A 148 7.82 1.90 -3.30
CA ILE A 148 8.44 0.59 -3.60
C ILE A 148 8.67 -0.13 -2.27
N SER A 149 8.22 -1.37 -2.16
CA SER A 149 8.58 -2.26 -1.05
C SER A 149 9.77 -3.10 -1.48
N THR A 150 10.84 -3.14 -0.69
CA THR A 150 12.05 -3.91 -1.00
C THR A 150 12.77 -4.34 0.27
N ASP A 151 13.41 -5.51 0.21
CA ASP A 151 14.27 -6.03 1.27
C ASP A 151 15.72 -5.48 1.15
N PRO A 152 16.42 -5.55 -0.01
CA PRO A 152 17.78 -5.02 -0.17
C PRO A 152 17.79 -3.53 -0.56
N LEU A 153 17.49 -2.66 0.41
CA LEU A 153 17.44 -1.21 0.21
C LEU A 153 18.77 -0.65 -0.35
N ASP A 154 19.90 -1.21 0.05
CA ASP A 154 21.25 -0.83 -0.38
C ASP A 154 21.50 -1.09 -1.87
N LEU A 155 20.87 -2.13 -2.44
CA LEU A 155 20.98 -2.47 -3.86
C LEU A 155 19.95 -1.72 -4.72
N VAL A 156 18.72 -1.58 -4.22
CA VAL A 156 17.60 -1.00 -4.99
C VAL A 156 17.62 0.53 -4.98
N MET A 157 17.95 1.17 -3.87
CA MET A 157 17.92 2.64 -3.76
C MET A 157 18.84 3.35 -4.77
N PRO A 158 20.07 2.88 -5.08
CA PRO A 158 20.89 3.46 -6.14
C PRO A 158 20.24 3.40 -7.53
N ALA A 159 19.49 2.34 -7.85
CA ALA A 159 18.77 2.24 -9.12
C ALA A 159 17.60 3.23 -9.18
N VAL A 160 16.82 3.34 -8.11
CA VAL A 160 15.71 4.31 -7.99
C VAL A 160 16.23 5.74 -8.17
N LYS A 161 17.29 6.12 -7.47
CA LYS A 161 17.89 7.47 -7.60
C LYS A 161 18.35 7.77 -9.01
N ARG A 162 18.93 6.79 -9.71
CA ARG A 162 19.44 6.98 -11.07
C ARG A 162 18.31 7.11 -12.09
N ARG A 163 17.22 6.37 -11.88
CA ARG A 163 16.06 6.31 -12.77
C ARG A 163 15.16 7.55 -12.67
N PHE A 164 14.97 8.05 -11.45
CA PHE A 164 14.02 9.13 -11.15
C PHE A 164 14.71 10.41 -10.64
N ALA A 165 16.02 10.57 -10.88
CA ALA A 165 16.69 11.83 -10.60
C ALA A 165 16.02 12.96 -11.40
N PRO A 166 15.81 14.14 -10.80
CA PRO A 166 15.41 15.30 -11.57
C PRO A 166 16.46 15.58 -12.66
N PRO A 167 16.05 16.02 -13.86
CA PRO A 167 17.00 16.45 -14.87
C PRO A 167 17.90 17.56 -14.30
N VAL A 168 19.20 17.48 -14.60
CA VAL A 168 20.23 18.44 -14.19
C VAL A 168 20.09 19.75 -14.95
#